data_AF-A0A5C0SID1-F1
#
_entry.id   AF-A0A5C0SID1-F1
#
_cell.length_a   1.000
_cell.length_b   1.000
_cell.length_c   1.000
_cell.angle_alpha   90.00
_cell.angle_beta   90.00
_cell.angle_gamma   90.00
#
_symmetry.space_group_name_H-M   'P 1'
#
loop_
_entity.id
_entity.type
_entity.pdbx_description
1 polymer ?
#
loop_
_entity_poly.entity_id
_entity_poly.type
_entity_poly.pdbx_seq_one_letter_code
_entity_poly.pdbx_strand_id
1 'polypeptide(L)'
;MNNPNKIILHHSLTKDGKVVDFNAIKRYHMQVRGWSDIGYHYVIEKVGDKYEILKGRDEKTPGAHCKEQHCNFESIGICLVGNFDIAEPPQAQLDKLYELLEDIFKRYGKMKIYGHNHFAKYKSCPGTKFPMNKVLAEAFQRKKKHWAEKCFINLNNKGITIHEKRFNDPITRGEVFALLDQLTDRK
;
A
#
# COMPACT_ATOMS: atom_id res chain seq x y z
N MET A 1 -5.77 0.60 25.75
CA MET A 1 -4.65 0.84 24.81
C MET A 1 -4.74 -0.21 23.72
N ASN A 2 -4.36 0.10 22.48
CA ASN A 2 -4.27 -0.87 21.39
C ASN A 2 -2.96 -1.66 21.50
N ASN A 3 -3.01 -2.98 21.32
CA ASN A 3 -1.85 -3.87 21.29
C ASN A 3 -1.86 -4.69 20.00
N PRO A 4 -1.40 -4.13 18.88
CA PRO A 4 -1.58 -4.75 17.57
C PRO A 4 -0.85 -6.09 17.42
N ASN A 5 -1.58 -7.13 17.03
CA ASN A 5 -1.01 -8.43 16.62
C ASN A 5 -1.40 -8.84 15.18
N LYS A 6 -2.29 -8.09 14.55
CA LYS A 6 -2.78 -8.30 13.17
C LYS A 6 -3.03 -6.98 12.44
N ILE A 7 -3.08 -7.06 11.11
CA ILE A 7 -3.46 -5.94 10.23
C ILE A 7 -4.78 -6.30 9.55
N ILE A 8 -5.71 -5.35 9.51
CA ILE A 8 -7.02 -5.51 8.84
C ILE A 8 -7.14 -4.49 7.72
N LEU A 9 -7.31 -5.00 6.51
CA LEU A 9 -7.49 -4.22 5.29
C LEU A 9 -8.96 -3.91 5.05
N HIS A 10 -9.22 -2.67 4.66
CA HIS A 10 -10.53 -2.13 4.35
C HIS A 10 -10.52 -1.43 3.00
N HIS A 11 -11.71 -1.30 2.42
CA HIS A 11 -11.99 -0.26 1.43
C HIS A 11 -12.93 0.79 2.02
N SER A 12 -13.03 1.96 1.40
CA SER A 12 -13.96 3.01 1.87
C SER A 12 -15.40 2.78 1.43
N LEU A 13 -15.64 1.86 0.48
CA LEU A 13 -16.95 1.54 -0.12
C LEU A 13 -17.72 2.79 -0.50
N THR A 14 -17.44 3.31 -1.69
CA THR A 14 -18.14 4.49 -2.21
C THR A 14 -19.35 4.02 -3.02
N LYS A 15 -20.56 4.32 -2.52
CA LYS A 15 -21.83 3.92 -3.14
C LYS A 15 -22.15 4.74 -4.41
N ASP A 16 -21.53 5.92 -4.55
CA ASP A 16 -21.95 6.94 -5.54
C ASP A 16 -20.84 7.35 -6.52
N GLY A 17 -19.77 6.55 -6.67
CA GLY A 17 -18.68 6.86 -7.61
C GLY A 17 -17.81 8.08 -7.27
N LYS A 18 -18.17 8.86 -6.23
CA LYS A 18 -17.31 9.89 -5.66
C LYS A 18 -16.19 9.25 -4.85
N VAL A 19 -14.95 9.62 -5.16
CA VAL A 19 -13.79 9.32 -4.31
C VAL A 19 -14.02 10.03 -2.98
N VAL A 20 -14.22 9.28 -1.89
CA VAL A 20 -14.32 9.84 -0.55
C VAL A 20 -12.91 9.93 -0.02
N ASP A 21 -12.38 11.14 0.04
CA ASP A 21 -11.05 11.40 0.57
C ASP A 21 -10.99 11.24 2.10
N PHE A 22 -9.78 11.26 2.64
CA PHE A 22 -9.47 11.12 4.06
C PHE A 22 -10.27 12.10 4.92
N ASN A 23 -10.38 13.35 4.48
CA ASN A 23 -11.08 14.39 5.21
C ASN A 23 -12.59 14.12 5.22
N ALA A 24 -13.16 13.65 4.12
CA ALA A 24 -14.56 13.26 4.03
C ALA A 24 -14.86 12.03 4.89
N ILE A 25 -14.00 10.99 4.88
CA ILE A 25 -14.12 9.83 5.76
C ILE A 25 -14.05 10.26 7.24
N LYS A 26 -13.07 11.11 7.60
CA LYS A 26 -12.90 11.62 8.96
C LYS A 26 -14.10 12.43 9.43
N ARG A 27 -14.58 13.37 8.61
CA ARG A 27 -15.80 14.15 8.92
C ARG A 27 -17.00 13.24 9.12
N TYR A 28 -17.21 12.26 8.23
CA TYR A 28 -18.32 11.32 8.38
C TYR A 28 -18.23 10.52 9.69
N HIS A 29 -17.05 9.98 10.02
CA HIS A 29 -16.85 9.26 11.27
C HIS A 29 -17.08 10.11 12.51
N MET A 30 -16.63 11.36 12.52
CA MET A 30 -16.78 12.23 13.69
C MET A 30 -18.20 12.80 13.80
N GLN A 31 -18.72 13.37 12.72
CA GLN A 31 -19.97 14.15 12.74
C GLN A 31 -21.21 13.29 12.58
N VAL A 32 -21.12 12.16 11.86
CA VAL A 32 -22.29 11.29 11.60
C VAL A 32 -22.25 10.04 12.46
N ARG A 33 -21.08 9.43 12.67
CA ARG A 33 -20.95 8.23 13.52
C ARG A 33 -20.66 8.54 14.99
N GLY A 34 -20.36 9.80 15.33
CA GLY A 34 -20.07 10.22 16.71
C GLY A 34 -18.75 9.66 17.26
N TRP A 35 -17.82 9.27 16.40
CA TRP A 35 -16.52 8.76 16.82
C TRP A 35 -15.56 9.91 17.17
N SER A 36 -14.60 9.65 18.04
CA SER A 36 -13.59 10.65 18.42
C SER A 36 -12.65 11.06 17.28
N ASP A 37 -12.47 10.18 16.28
CA ASP A 37 -11.66 10.40 15.09
C ASP A 37 -12.03 9.38 14.00
N ILE A 38 -11.43 9.49 12.82
CA ILE A 38 -11.44 8.48 11.75
C ILE A 38 -11.19 7.08 12.31
N GLY A 39 -11.97 6.08 11.89
CA GLY A 39 -11.88 4.74 12.48
C GLY A 39 -10.61 3.94 12.14
N TYR A 40 -9.85 4.39 11.15
CA TYR A 40 -8.64 3.71 10.64
C TYR A 40 -7.37 4.33 11.21
N HIS A 41 -6.31 3.52 11.29
CA HIS A 41 -4.97 3.98 11.65
C HIS A 41 -4.26 4.58 10.44
N TYR A 42 -4.52 4.02 9.25
CA TYR A 42 -4.00 4.55 7.98
C TYR A 42 -5.07 4.56 6.91
N VAL A 43 -4.96 5.52 6.00
CA VAL A 43 -5.73 5.60 4.77
C VAL A 43 -4.77 5.76 3.60
N ILE A 44 -5.00 5.04 2.52
CA ILE A 44 -4.25 5.17 1.27
C ILE A 44 -5.18 5.69 0.20
N GLU A 45 -4.91 6.89 -0.28
CA GLU A 45 -5.75 7.57 -1.26
C GLU A 45 -4.93 8.27 -2.33
N LYS A 46 -5.60 8.72 -3.40
CA LYS A 46 -4.99 9.51 -4.45
C LYS A 46 -5.04 11.00 -4.05
N VAL A 47 -3.88 11.60 -3.78
CA VAL A 47 -3.71 13.03 -3.51
C VAL A 47 -3.03 13.66 -4.73
N GLY A 48 -3.78 14.49 -5.46
CA GLY A 48 -3.34 14.96 -6.79
C GLY A 48 -3.14 13.78 -7.74
N ASP A 49 -1.93 13.62 -8.28
CA ASP A 49 -1.60 12.55 -9.24
C ASP A 49 -0.94 11.32 -8.62
N LYS A 50 -0.75 11.30 -7.30
CA LYS A 50 -0.02 10.22 -6.59
C LYS A 50 -0.87 9.59 -5.51
N TYR A 51 -0.58 8.33 -5.21
CA TYR A 51 -1.13 7.67 -4.02
C TYR A 51 -0.26 7.98 -2.82
N GLU A 52 -0.88 8.37 -1.71
CA GLU A 52 -0.21 8.75 -0.47
C GLU A 52 -0.74 7.94 0.72
N ILE A 53 0.11 7.75 1.72
CA ILE A 53 -0.25 7.12 3.00
C ILE A 53 -0.57 8.25 3.99
N LEU A 54 -1.81 8.32 4.44
CA LEU A 54 -2.29 9.31 5.40
C LEU A 54 -2.49 8.66 6.76
N LYS A 55 -1.89 9.25 7.80
CA LYS A 55 -2.02 8.78 9.18
C LYS A 55 -3.36 9.24 9.76
N GLY A 56 -4.15 8.28 10.23
CA GLY A 56 -5.39 8.48 10.97
C GLY A 56 -5.14 8.44 12.48
N ARG A 57 -5.83 7.53 13.17
CA ARG A 57 -5.61 7.30 14.61
C ARG A 57 -4.18 6.86 14.91
N ASP A 58 -3.68 7.26 16.07
CA ASP A 58 -2.44 6.72 16.61
C ASP A 58 -2.56 5.21 16.83
N GLU A 59 -1.53 4.44 16.46
CA GLU A 59 -1.54 2.97 16.53
C GLU A 59 -1.66 2.42 17.95
N LYS A 60 -1.35 3.21 19.00
CA LYS A 60 -1.56 2.83 20.40
C LYS A 60 -2.99 3.12 20.88
N THR A 61 -3.78 3.83 20.10
CA THR A 61 -5.19 4.12 20.39
C THR A 61 -6.08 3.09 19.70
N PRO A 62 -7.09 2.50 20.37
CA PRO A 62 -8.00 1.58 19.70
C PRO A 62 -8.67 2.21 18.47
N GLY A 63 -8.74 1.42 17.40
CA GLY A 63 -9.43 1.79 16.17
C GLY A 63 -10.96 1.83 16.36
N ALA A 64 -11.67 2.18 15.28
CA ALA A 64 -13.12 1.99 15.18
C ALA A 64 -13.49 1.40 13.82
N HIS A 65 -12.70 0.43 13.35
CA HIS A 65 -12.80 -0.13 12.00
C HIS A 65 -13.29 -1.58 11.95
N CYS A 66 -13.14 -2.37 13.02
CA CYS A 66 -13.58 -3.77 13.11
C CYS A 66 -13.96 -4.08 14.57
N LYS A 67 -15.26 -4.11 14.87
CA LYS A 67 -15.75 -4.35 16.24
C LYS A 67 -15.75 -5.83 16.60
N GLU A 68 -15.80 -6.69 15.60
CA GLU A 68 -15.83 -8.13 15.71
C GLU A 68 -14.57 -8.65 16.39
N GLN A 69 -14.73 -9.65 17.27
CA GLN A 69 -13.62 -10.36 17.92
C GLN A 69 -12.57 -9.43 18.56
N HIS A 70 -13.01 -8.31 19.14
CA HIS A 70 -12.13 -7.35 19.82
C HIS A 70 -11.05 -6.72 18.91
N CYS A 71 -11.21 -6.80 17.59
CA CYS A 71 -10.16 -6.42 16.63
C CYS A 71 -9.70 -4.97 16.77
N ASN A 72 -10.58 -4.02 17.11
CA ASN A 72 -10.22 -2.61 17.31
C ASN A 72 -9.11 -2.38 18.36
N PHE A 73 -8.90 -3.31 19.30
CA PHE A 73 -7.91 -3.20 20.38
C PHE A 73 -6.64 -4.02 20.14
N GLU A 74 -6.60 -4.78 19.04
CA GLU A 74 -5.49 -5.70 18.75
C GLU A 74 -5.05 -5.64 17.29
N SER A 75 -5.38 -4.57 16.57
CA SER A 75 -5.03 -4.48 15.15
C SER A 75 -4.71 -3.08 14.67
N ILE A 76 -3.93 -3.04 13.58
CA ILE A 76 -3.78 -1.86 12.74
C ILE A 76 -4.79 -1.98 11.59
N GLY A 77 -5.52 -0.89 11.37
CA GLY A 77 -6.59 -0.81 10.38
C GLY A 77 -6.16 0.10 9.24
N ILE A 78 -6.09 -0.45 8.04
CA ILE A 78 -5.65 0.27 6.83
C ILE A 78 -6.82 0.32 5.85
N CYS A 79 -7.26 1.52 5.48
CA CYS A 79 -8.30 1.72 4.47
C CYS A 79 -7.67 2.15 3.14
N LEU A 80 -7.94 1.41 2.07
CA LEU A 80 -7.63 1.85 0.72
C LEU A 80 -8.88 2.53 0.16
N VAL A 81 -8.78 3.82 -0.19
CA VAL A 81 -9.92 4.54 -0.75
C VAL A 81 -10.29 3.94 -2.11
N GLY A 82 -11.55 3.51 -2.23
CA GLY A 82 -12.07 2.85 -3.42
C GLY A 82 -13.24 1.91 -3.15
N ASN A 83 -13.80 1.38 -4.24
CA ASN A 83 -14.82 0.33 -4.20
C ASN A 83 -14.30 -0.91 -4.93
N PHE A 84 -13.66 -1.79 -4.17
CA PHE A 84 -13.08 -3.02 -4.72
C PHE A 84 -14.04 -4.20 -4.80
N ASP A 85 -15.35 -3.96 -4.70
CA ASP A 85 -16.34 -4.87 -5.26
C ASP A 85 -16.45 -4.73 -6.80
N ILE A 86 -16.06 -3.56 -7.34
CA ILE A 86 -16.22 -3.23 -8.76
C ILE A 86 -14.93 -3.46 -9.55
N ALA A 87 -13.78 -3.05 -9.01
CA ALA A 87 -12.47 -3.17 -9.66
C ALA A 87 -11.35 -3.43 -8.64
N GLU A 88 -10.23 -4.00 -9.06
CA GLU A 88 -9.06 -4.13 -8.17
C GLU A 88 -8.45 -2.75 -7.83
N PRO A 89 -7.75 -2.61 -6.69
CA PRO A 89 -6.93 -1.42 -6.44
C PRO A 89 -5.84 -1.27 -7.51
N PRO A 90 -5.59 -0.05 -8.05
CA PRO A 90 -4.49 0.17 -8.98
C PRO A 90 -3.14 -0.21 -8.37
N GLN A 91 -2.20 -0.69 -9.19
CA GLN A 91 -0.90 -1.17 -8.71
C GLN A 91 -0.14 -0.10 -7.90
N ALA A 92 -0.22 1.18 -8.27
CA ALA A 92 0.39 2.28 -7.53
C ALA A 92 -0.17 2.42 -6.09
N GLN A 93 -1.45 2.11 -5.87
CA GLN A 93 -2.06 2.09 -4.54
C GLN A 93 -1.57 0.87 -3.74
N LEU A 94 -1.46 -0.30 -4.38
CA LEU A 94 -0.89 -1.50 -3.76
C LEU A 94 0.59 -1.30 -3.39
N ASP A 95 1.36 -0.58 -4.20
CA ASP A 95 2.76 -0.28 -3.91
C ASP A 95 2.92 0.53 -2.62
N LYS A 96 2.01 1.48 -2.37
CA LYS A 96 1.92 2.22 -1.11
C LYS A 96 1.47 1.34 0.05
N LEU A 97 0.56 0.39 -0.18
CA LEU A 97 0.21 -0.60 0.84
C LEU A 97 1.45 -1.45 1.21
N TYR A 98 2.23 -1.90 0.25
CA TYR A 98 3.44 -2.69 0.53
C TYR A 98 4.52 -1.88 1.25
N GLU A 99 4.71 -0.61 0.90
CA GLU A 99 5.59 0.32 1.62
C GLU A 99 5.18 0.43 3.10
N LEU A 100 3.89 0.63 3.35
CA LEU A 100 3.33 0.73 4.70
C LEU A 100 3.45 -0.59 5.49
N LEU A 101 3.16 -1.73 4.85
CA LEU A 101 3.28 -3.04 5.49
C LEU A 101 4.73 -3.33 5.89
N GLU A 102 5.70 -2.98 5.03
CA GLU A 102 7.13 -3.12 5.34
C GLU A 102 7.54 -2.27 6.54
N ASP A 103 7.09 -1.02 6.61
CA ASP A 103 7.33 -0.14 7.76
C ASP A 103 6.71 -0.71 9.06
N ILE A 104 5.45 -1.14 9.02
CA ILE A 104 4.78 -1.74 10.18
C ILE A 104 5.53 -3.00 10.64
N PHE A 105 5.94 -3.87 9.71
CA PHE A 105 6.67 -5.09 10.07
C PHE A 105 8.05 -4.83 10.66
N LYS A 106 8.72 -3.73 10.30
CA LYS A 106 9.96 -3.31 10.96
C LYS A 106 9.72 -2.88 12.41
N ARG A 107 8.58 -2.26 12.70
CA ARG A 107 8.26 -1.69 14.02
C ARG A 107 7.61 -2.69 14.98
N TYR A 108 6.81 -3.62 14.46
CA TYR A 108 6.02 -4.57 15.26
C TYR A 108 6.39 -6.04 15.02
N GLY A 109 7.31 -6.33 14.09
CA GLY A 109 7.53 -7.67 13.59
C GLY A 109 6.47 -8.11 12.58
N LYS A 110 6.65 -9.29 12.01
CA LYS A 110 5.73 -9.83 11.00
C LYS A 110 4.37 -10.17 11.62
N MET A 111 3.32 -9.52 11.12
CA MET A 111 1.94 -9.71 11.59
C MET A 111 1.08 -10.41 10.53
N LYS A 112 0.01 -11.08 10.99
CA LYS A 112 -0.99 -11.65 10.06
C LYS A 112 -1.83 -10.53 9.44
N ILE A 113 -2.13 -10.65 8.15
CA ILE A 113 -2.95 -9.70 7.41
C ILE A 113 -4.29 -10.36 7.08
N TYR A 114 -5.38 -9.64 7.33
CA TYR A 114 -6.75 -10.09 7.07
C TYR A 114 -7.53 -9.03 6.30
N GLY A 115 -8.53 -9.46 5.53
CA GLY A 115 -9.61 -8.57 5.10
C GLY A 115 -10.64 -8.40 6.22
N HIS A 116 -11.37 -7.28 6.24
CA HIS A 116 -12.46 -7.08 7.21
C HIS A 116 -13.51 -8.20 7.17
N ASN A 117 -13.84 -8.72 5.98
CA ASN A 117 -14.74 -9.86 5.74
C ASN A 117 -14.28 -11.16 6.40
N HIS A 118 -13.00 -11.27 6.80
CA HIS A 118 -12.53 -12.39 7.58
C HIS A 118 -13.24 -12.46 8.94
N PHE A 119 -13.46 -11.31 9.57
CA PHE A 119 -14.10 -11.19 10.88
C PHE A 119 -15.58 -10.85 10.79
N ALA A 120 -15.95 -9.93 9.88
CA ALA A 120 -17.32 -9.52 9.63
C ALA A 120 -17.86 -10.20 8.35
N LYS A 121 -18.23 -11.49 8.45
CA LYS A 121 -18.64 -12.33 7.30
C LYS A 121 -19.78 -11.78 6.45
N TYR A 122 -20.60 -10.90 7.03
CA TYR A 122 -21.72 -10.22 6.38
C TYR A 122 -21.30 -8.98 5.56
N LYS A 123 -20.00 -8.67 5.48
CA LYS A 123 -19.45 -7.55 4.70
C LYS A 123 -18.58 -8.07 3.55
N SER A 124 -18.60 -7.38 2.42
CA SER A 124 -17.67 -7.64 1.31
C SER A 124 -16.26 -7.07 1.54
N CYS A 125 -16.16 -5.99 2.31
CA CYS A 125 -14.93 -5.25 2.64
C CYS A 125 -13.75 -6.19 2.99
N PRO A 126 -12.56 -6.05 2.37
CA PRO A 126 -12.09 -4.93 1.53
C PRO A 126 -12.58 -4.97 0.08
N GLY A 127 -13.52 -5.84 -0.26
CA GLY A 127 -14.13 -5.95 -1.58
C GLY A 127 -13.89 -7.32 -2.20
N THR A 128 -14.87 -7.80 -2.96
CA THR A 128 -14.86 -9.13 -3.59
C THR A 128 -13.76 -9.28 -4.64
N LYS A 129 -13.30 -8.19 -5.26
CA LYS A 129 -12.17 -8.16 -6.20
C LYS A 129 -10.86 -7.72 -5.55
N PHE A 130 -10.82 -7.53 -4.22
CA PHE A 130 -9.56 -7.16 -3.58
C PHE A 130 -8.57 -8.33 -3.63
N PRO A 131 -7.32 -8.14 -4.13
CA PRO A 131 -6.41 -9.23 -4.42
C PRO A 131 -5.66 -9.71 -3.16
N MET A 132 -6.38 -10.25 -2.17
CA MET A 132 -5.83 -10.65 -0.87
C MET A 132 -4.65 -11.63 -1.00
N ASN A 133 -4.74 -12.64 -1.86
CA ASN A 133 -3.67 -13.63 -2.04
C ASN A 133 -2.38 -12.99 -2.59
N LYS A 134 -2.50 -12.07 -3.55
CA LYS A 134 -1.37 -11.30 -4.08
C LYS A 134 -0.76 -10.42 -3.00
N VAL A 135 -1.60 -9.75 -2.19
CA VAL A 135 -1.12 -8.93 -1.08
C VAL A 135 -0.34 -9.76 -0.07
N LEU A 136 -0.85 -10.94 0.32
CA LEU A 136 -0.17 -11.84 1.24
C LEU A 136 1.15 -12.36 0.67
N ALA A 137 1.20 -12.73 -0.61
CA ALA A 137 2.43 -13.17 -1.26
C ALA A 137 3.49 -12.06 -1.25
N GLU A 138 3.15 -10.87 -1.73
CA GLU A 138 4.08 -9.74 -1.85
C GLU A 138 4.52 -9.17 -0.50
N ALA A 139 3.62 -9.06 0.47
CA ALA A 139 3.91 -8.53 1.81
C ALA A 139 5.00 -9.33 2.55
N PHE A 140 5.13 -10.63 2.24
CA PHE A 140 6.10 -11.51 2.89
C PHE A 140 7.28 -11.89 2.00
N GLN A 141 7.28 -11.50 0.72
CA GLN A 141 8.30 -11.88 -0.26
C GLN A 141 9.03 -10.71 -0.89
N ARG A 142 8.67 -9.45 -0.58
CA ARG A 142 9.35 -8.27 -1.14
C ARG A 142 10.83 -8.27 -0.75
N LYS A 143 11.67 -8.91 -1.57
CA LYS A 143 13.10 -8.66 -1.61
C LYS A 143 13.24 -7.19 -1.97
N LYS A 144 13.95 -6.42 -1.15
CA LYS A 144 14.27 -5.02 -1.42
C LYS A 144 14.84 -4.95 -2.85
N LYS A 145 14.05 -4.44 -3.81
CA LYS A 145 14.50 -4.32 -5.20
C LYS A 145 15.72 -3.41 -5.20
N HIS A 146 16.75 -3.80 -5.94
CA HIS A 146 17.94 -2.97 -6.10
C HIS A 146 17.54 -1.61 -6.67
N TRP A 147 18.17 -0.52 -6.24
CA TRP A 147 17.80 0.84 -6.68
C TRP A 147 17.84 0.99 -8.22
N ALA A 148 18.74 0.25 -8.87
CA ALA A 148 18.91 0.23 -10.32
C ALA A 148 17.87 -0.62 -11.08
N GLU A 149 17.02 -1.39 -10.38
CA GLU A 149 15.98 -2.22 -11.02
C GLU A 149 15.02 -1.37 -11.86
N LYS A 150 14.67 -0.16 -11.37
CA LYS A 150 13.83 0.79 -12.12
C LYS A 150 14.52 1.26 -13.40
N CYS A 151 15.83 1.51 -13.35
CA CYS A 151 16.62 1.91 -14.52
C CYS A 151 16.67 0.77 -15.55
N PHE A 152 16.92 -0.46 -15.11
CA PHE A 152 16.93 -1.65 -15.96
C PHE A 152 15.61 -1.83 -16.72
N ILE A 153 14.48 -1.74 -16.02
CA ILE A 153 13.16 -1.88 -16.64
C ILE A 153 12.90 -0.75 -17.64
N ASN A 154 13.22 0.50 -17.25
CA ASN A 154 13.01 1.66 -18.11
C ASN A 154 13.83 1.60 -19.41
N LEU A 155 15.08 1.13 -19.34
CA LEU A 155 15.96 1.01 -20.51
C LEU A 155 15.44 -0.09 -21.47
N ASN A 156 15.09 -1.27 -20.95
CA ASN A 156 14.50 -2.34 -21.75
C ASN A 156 13.20 -1.93 -22.43
N ASN A 157 12.31 -1.22 -21.72
CA ASN A 157 11.05 -0.72 -22.31
C ASN A 157 11.27 0.32 -23.41
N LYS A 158 12.43 0.98 -23.43
CA LYS A 158 12.84 1.91 -24.49
C LYS A 158 13.58 1.22 -25.64
N GLY A 159 13.65 -0.11 -25.65
CA GLY A 159 14.35 -0.90 -26.67
C GLY A 159 15.86 -1.04 -26.45
N ILE A 160 16.40 -0.55 -25.33
CA ILE A 160 17.80 -0.79 -24.95
C ILE A 160 17.82 -2.13 -24.20
N THR A 161 18.06 -3.21 -24.95
CA THR A 161 18.03 -4.56 -24.41
C THR A 161 19.20 -4.79 -23.45
N ILE A 162 18.89 -5.02 -22.18
CA ILE A 162 19.85 -5.37 -21.13
C ILE A 162 19.45 -6.73 -20.58
N HIS A 163 20.32 -7.72 -20.73
CA HIS A 163 20.03 -9.10 -20.34
C HIS A 163 20.36 -9.41 -18.88
N GLU A 164 21.29 -8.66 -18.29
CA GLU A 164 21.88 -9.00 -17.01
C GLU A 164 21.51 -8.00 -15.90
N LYS A 165 21.32 -8.52 -14.68
CA LYS A 165 20.99 -7.73 -13.47
C LYS A 165 22.13 -7.74 -12.46
N ARG A 166 23.36 -7.55 -12.94
CA ARG A 166 24.58 -7.51 -12.13
C ARG A 166 24.78 -6.15 -11.46
N PHE A 167 23.78 -5.70 -10.71
CA PHE A 167 23.71 -4.30 -10.28
C PHE A 167 24.77 -3.84 -9.28
N ASN A 168 25.43 -4.78 -8.59
CA ASN A 168 26.47 -4.48 -7.61
C ASN A 168 27.88 -4.66 -8.19
N ASP A 169 28.01 -5.13 -9.43
CA ASP A 169 29.31 -5.30 -10.06
C ASP A 169 29.90 -3.89 -10.34
N PRO A 170 31.19 -3.66 -10.03
CA PRO A 170 31.83 -2.40 -10.35
C PRO A 170 31.95 -2.22 -11.87
N ILE A 171 31.77 -0.98 -12.33
CA ILE A 171 32.05 -0.56 -13.71
C ILE A 171 33.35 0.24 -13.76
N THR A 172 34.20 -0.01 -14.75
CA THR A 172 35.45 0.73 -14.92
C THR A 172 35.19 2.12 -15.53
N ARG A 173 36.11 3.07 -15.31
CA ARG A 173 36.03 4.40 -15.93
C ARG A 173 36.03 4.34 -17.46
N GLY A 174 36.76 3.38 -18.04
CA GLY A 174 36.82 3.17 -19.48
C GLY A 174 35.47 2.75 -20.06
N GLU A 175 34.78 1.80 -19.41
CA GLU A 175 33.43 1.38 -19.82
C GLU A 175 32.41 2.52 -19.69
N VAL A 176 32.51 3.33 -18.62
CA VAL A 176 31.66 4.52 -18.45
C VAL A 176 31.88 5.52 -19.59
N PHE A 177 33.13 5.81 -19.95
CA PHE A 177 33.44 6.75 -21.03
C PHE A 177 33.03 6.23 -22.39
N ALA A 178 33.23 4.95 -22.69
CA ALA A 178 32.77 4.34 -23.94
C ALA A 178 31.24 4.42 -24.10
N LEU A 179 30.48 4.19 -23.01
CA LEU A 179 29.03 4.36 -23.01
C LEU A 179 28.60 5.82 -23.21
N LEU A 180 29.26 6.75 -22.53
CA LEU A 180 28.96 8.18 -22.66
C LEU A 180 29.23 8.66 -24.08
N ASP A 181 30.37 8.30 -24.66
CA ASP A 181 30.77 8.64 -26.03
C ASP A 181 29.68 8.21 -27.03
N GLN A 182 29.25 6.94 -26.99
CA GLN A 182 28.16 6.44 -27.83
C GLN A 182 26.82 7.16 -27.64
N LEU A 183 26.50 7.57 -26.41
CA LEU A 183 25.24 8.26 -26.10
C LEU A 183 25.28 9.75 -26.49
N THR A 184 26.46 10.35 -26.52
CA THR A 184 26.67 11.76 -26.87
C THR A 184 26.97 11.97 -28.34
N ASP A 185 27.43 10.93 -29.05
CA ASP A 185 27.61 10.94 -30.50
C ASP A 185 26.25 11.00 -31.20
N ARG A 186 25.76 12.23 -31.34
CA ARG A 186 24.62 12.54 -32.19
C ARG A 186 25.12 12.60 -33.64
N LYS A 187 24.75 11.59 -34.43
CA LYS A 187 24.59 11.76 -35.88
C LYS A 187 23.39 12.67 -36.18
#